data_AF-A0A4R3MDJ3-F1
#
_entry.id   AF-A0A4R3MDJ3-F1
#
_cell.length_a   1.000
_cell.length_b   1.000
_cell.length_c   1.000
_cell.angle_alpha   90.00
_cell.angle_beta   90.00
_cell.angle_gamma   90.00
#
_symmetry.space_group_name_H-M   'P 1'
#
loop_
_entity.id
_entity.type
_entity.pdbx_description
1 polymer ?
#
loop_
_entity_poly.entity_id
_entity_poly.type
_entity_poly.pdbx_seq_one_letter_code
_entity_poly.pdbx_strand_id
1 'polypeptide(L)' 'MVGYAILRAAKLKSFGSIGASLSHNYRSRETPNADFNRTHKNKHSMRGPEDVVEAIKARFPEKRRKDAVLCME' A
#
# COMPACT_ATOMS: atom_id res chain seq x y z
N MET A 1 -25.03 -9.70 16.40
CA MET A 1 -25.13 -9.12 15.04
C MET A 1 -24.12 -9.85 14.16
N VAL A 2 -24.54 -10.42 13.03
CA VAL A 2 -23.62 -11.08 12.10
C VAL A 2 -23.10 -10.01 11.13
N GLY A 3 -21.78 -9.86 11.04
CA GLY A 3 -21.14 -8.93 10.10
C GLY A 3 -21.04 -9.54 8.70
N TYR A 4 -21.00 -8.69 7.68
CA TYR A 4 -20.69 -9.10 6.31
C TYR A 4 -19.18 -9.07 6.06
N ALA A 5 -18.68 -9.96 5.20
CA ALA A 5 -17.34 -9.83 4.65
C ALA A 5 -17.32 -8.67 3.63
N ILE A 6 -16.43 -7.70 3.81
CA ILE A 6 -16.22 -6.60 2.87
C ILE A 6 -14.94 -6.87 2.09
N LEU A 7 -15.07 -7.14 0.79
CA LEU A 7 -13.95 -7.27 -0.14
C LEU A 7 -14.12 -6.28 -1.28
N ARG A 8 -13.16 -5.38 -1.43
CA ARG A 8 -13.07 -4.42 -2.53
C ARG A 8 -11.59 -4.25 -2.87
N ALA A 9 -11.29 -4.11 -4.16
CA ALA A 9 -9.94 -3.84 -4.62
C ALA A 9 -9.87 -2.61 -5.54
N ALA A 10 -8.73 -1.95 -5.54
CA ALA A 10 -8.33 -0.83 -6.35
C ALA A 10 -7.06 -1.16 -7.14
N LYS A 11 -6.97 -0.64 -8.37
CA LYS A 11 -5.81 -0.86 -9.27
C LYS A 11 -4.77 0.23 -9.03
N LEU A 12 -3.56 -0.16 -8.63
CA LEU A 12 -2.41 0.74 -8.57
C LEU A 12 -1.55 0.55 -9.82
N LYS A 13 -1.45 1.58 -10.67
CA LYS A 13 -0.82 1.49 -12.00
C LYS A 13 0.56 2.14 -12.10
N SER A 14 0.99 2.83 -11.05
CA SER A 14 2.29 3.51 -11.02
C SER A 14 2.96 3.37 -9.65
N PHE A 15 4.29 3.43 -9.62
CA PHE A 15 5.03 3.47 -8.36
C PHE A 15 4.70 4.72 -7.53
N GLY A 16 4.30 5.82 -8.17
CA GLY A 16 3.76 6.99 -7.47
C GLY A 16 2.46 6.67 -6.71
N SER A 17 1.51 5.95 -7.35
CA SER A 17 0.28 5.52 -6.68
C SER A 17 0.53 4.53 -5.53
N ILE A 18 1.50 3.63 -5.71
CA ILE A 18 1.95 2.71 -4.65
C ILE A 18 2.58 3.49 -3.49
N GLY A 19 3.50 4.41 -3.77
CA GLY A 19 4.14 5.24 -2.75
C GLY A 19 3.15 6.09 -1.96
N ALA A 20 2.14 6.67 -2.62
CA ALA A 20 1.08 7.42 -1.96
C ALA A 20 0.21 6.55 -1.04
N SER A 21 -0.13 5.33 -1.47
CA SER A 21 -0.81 4.33 -0.62
C SER A 21 0.08 3.94 0.58
N LEU A 22 1.35 3.64 0.36
CA LEU A 22 2.27 3.26 1.42
C LEU A 22 2.50 4.39 2.44
N SER A 23 2.59 5.64 1.99
CA SER A 23 2.69 6.78 2.90
C SER A 23 1.46 6.89 3.82
N HIS A 24 0.27 6.55 3.32
CA HIS A 24 -0.92 6.45 4.14
C HIS A 24 -0.88 5.25 5.10
N ASN A 25 -0.49 4.07 4.61
CA ASN A 25 -0.47 2.83 5.38
C ASN A 25 0.55 2.89 6.53
N TYR A 26 1.74 3.43 6.26
CA TYR A 26 2.82 3.64 7.24
C TYR A 26 2.67 4.95 8.03
N ARG A 27 1.60 5.72 7.80
CA ARG A 27 1.30 6.98 8.53
C ARG A 27 2.41 8.03 8.44
N SER A 28 3.13 8.09 7.32
CA SER A 28 4.17 9.10 7.06
C SER A 28 3.62 10.42 6.49
N ARG A 29 2.32 10.46 6.17
CA ARG A 29 1.57 11.67 5.83
C ARG A 29 0.40 11.88 6.79
N GLU A 30 -0.09 13.12 6.86
CA GLU A 30 -1.30 13.43 7.61
C GLU A 30 -2.47 12.55 7.14
N THR A 31 -3.17 11.94 8.09
CA THR A 31 -4.42 11.21 7.85
C THR A 31 -5.47 11.67 8.87
N PRO A 32 -6.42 12.53 8.49
CA PRO A 32 -7.34 13.19 9.44
C PRO A 32 -8.17 12.23 10.30
N ASN A 33 -8.54 11.07 9.75
CA ASN A 33 -9.38 10.08 10.45
C ASN A 33 -8.57 9.07 11.29
N ALA A 34 -7.24 9.20 11.36
CA ALA A 34 -6.39 8.27 12.10
C ALA A 34 -6.01 8.84 13.47
N ASP A 35 -6.13 8.02 14.51
CA ASP A 35 -5.64 8.36 15.85
C ASP A 35 -4.13 8.07 15.94
N PHE A 36 -3.34 9.14 15.97
CA PHE A 36 -1.88 9.07 16.02
C PHE A 36 -1.35 8.30 17.23
N ASN A 37 -2.04 8.39 18.39
CA ASN A 37 -1.64 7.70 19.61
C ASN A 37 -1.73 6.18 19.48
N ARG A 38 -2.44 5.67 18.48
CA ARG A 38 -2.60 4.23 18.21
C ARG A 38 -1.69 3.72 17.10
N THR A 39 -0.92 4.58 16.43
CA THR A 39 -0.05 4.18 15.30
C THR A 39 0.93 3.06 15.68
N HIS A 40 1.46 3.06 16.90
CA HIS A 40 2.36 2.02 17.41
C HIS A 40 1.73 0.61 17.46
N LYS A 41 0.39 0.52 17.38
CA LYS A 41 -0.34 -0.75 17.34
C LYS A 41 -0.51 -1.30 15.93
N ASN A 42 -0.21 -0.52 14.90
CA ASN A 42 -0.25 -0.98 13.51
C ASN A 42 0.80 -2.07 13.30
N LYS A 43 0.50 -3.03 12.44
CA LYS A 43 1.41 -4.11 12.05
C LYS A 43 1.65 -4.04 10.56
N HIS A 44 2.90 -4.16 10.17
CA HIS A 44 3.33 -4.21 8.78
C HIS A 44 4.21 -5.44 8.56
N SER A 45 4.09 -6.06 7.38
CA SER A 45 4.90 -7.22 7.02
C SER A 45 6.36 -6.86 6.71
N MET A 46 6.64 -5.60 6.41
CA MET A 46 7.97 -5.07 6.13
C MET A 46 8.22 -3.78 6.93
N ARG A 47 9.49 -3.44 7.16
CA ARG A 47 9.90 -2.39 8.11
C ARG A 47 9.49 -0.99 7.64
N GLY A 48 9.67 -0.71 6.36
CA GLY A 48 9.36 0.61 5.79
C GLY A 48 8.69 0.55 4.42
N PRO A 49 8.11 1.69 3.97
CA PRO A 49 7.50 1.81 2.65
C PRO A 49 8.52 1.58 1.50
N GLU A 50 9.78 1.94 1.69
CA GLU A 50 10.87 1.72 0.73
C GLU A 50 11.13 0.23 0.49
N ASP A 51 11.17 -0.58 1.54
CA ASP A 51 11.34 -2.04 1.44
C ASP A 51 10.21 -2.66 0.61
N VAL A 52 8.99 -2.15 0.78
CA VAL A 52 7.82 -2.61 0.02
C VAL A 52 7.96 -2.28 -1.45
N VAL A 53 8.37 -1.06 -1.77
CA VAL A 53 8.57 -0.63 -3.17
C VAL A 53 9.65 -1.48 -3.84
N GLU A 54 10.78 -1.71 -3.18
CA GLU A 54 11.87 -2.52 -3.75
C GLU A 54 11.46 -3.99 -3.92
N ALA A 55 10.77 -4.58 -2.94
CA ALA A 55 10.24 -5.94 -3.06
C ALA A 55 9.22 -6.09 -4.20
N ILE A 56 8.42 -5.06 -4.47
CA ILE A 56 7.50 -5.04 -5.62
C ILE A 56 8.30 -4.94 -6.93
N LYS A 57 9.28 -4.04 -7.03
CA LYS A 57 10.13 -3.88 -8.22
C LYS A 57 10.83 -5.19 -8.59
N ALA A 58 11.39 -5.89 -7.59
CA ALA A 58 12.12 -7.13 -7.77
C ALA A 58 11.27 -8.28 -8.36
N ARG A 59 9.93 -8.19 -8.30
CA ARG A 59 9.00 -9.19 -8.86
C ARG A 59 8.65 -8.94 -10.31
N PHE A 60 8.97 -7.77 -10.87
CA PHE A 60 8.62 -7.44 -12.25
C PHE A 60 9.68 -7.92 -13.23
N PRO A 61 9.27 -8.35 -14.43
CA PRO A 61 10.18 -8.58 -15.55
C PRO A 61 10.76 -7.25 -16.05
N GLU A 62 11.86 -7.32 -16.82
CA GLU A 62 12.53 -6.17 -17.44
C GLU A 62 11.57 -5.31 -18.28
N LYS A 63 10.63 -5.94 -18.99
CA LYS A 63 9.65 -5.27 -19.85
C LYS A 63 8.23 -5.56 -19.39
N ARG A 64 7.42 -4.50 -19.31
CA ARG A 64 5.98 -4.56 -19.08
C ARG A 64 5.25 -3.49 -19.90
N ARG A 65 3.96 -3.69 -20.15
CA ARG A 65 3.11 -2.64 -20.72
C ARG A 65 3.11 -1.40 -19.81
N LYS A 66 3.12 -0.21 -20.43
CA LYS A 66 3.18 1.07 -19.71
C LYS A 66 2.03 1.29 -18.73
N ASP A 67 0.85 0.76 -19.04
CA ASP A 67 -0.40 0.91 -18.30
C ASP A 67 -0.80 -0.35 -17.50
N ALA A 68 0.18 -1.22 -17.22
CA ALA A 68 -0.02 -2.39 -16.37
C ALA A 68 -0.55 -1.97 -15.00
N VAL A 69 -1.44 -2.80 -14.44
CA VAL A 69 -1.71 -2.76 -13.01
C VAL A 69 -0.52 -3.41 -12.31
N LEU A 70 0.09 -2.67 -11.39
CA LEU A 70 1.27 -3.10 -10.65
C LEU A 70 0.89 -3.82 -9.36
N CYS A 71 -0.12 -3.32 -8.66
CA CYS A 71 -0.66 -3.92 -7.45
C CYS A 71 -2.19 -3.79 -7.40
N MET A 72 -2.83 -4.70 -6.66
CA MET A 72 -4.22 -4.63 -6.27
C MET A 72 -4.27 -4.37 -4.77
N GLU A 73 -4.95 -3.31 -4.35
CA GLU A 73 -5.17 -2.96 -2.93
C GLU A 73 -6.64 -3.07 -2.58
#